data_AF-A0AAE1F0U1-F1
#
_entry.id   AF-A0AAE1F0U1-F1
#
_cell.length_a   1.000
_cell.length_b   1.000
_cell.length_c   1.000
_cell.angle_alpha   90.00
_cell.angle_beta   90.00
_cell.angle_gamma   90.00
#
_symmetry.space_group_name_H-M   'P 1'
#
loop_
_entity.id
_entity.type
_entity.pdbx_description
1 polymer ?
#
loop_
_entity_poly.entity_id
_entity_poly.type
_entity_poly.pdbx_seq_one_letter_code
_entity_poly.pdbx_strand_id
1 'polypeptide(L)'
;MYRRDKRLLDNGKPKPLYVFRSEIAFSLPRAGRPARRGRPSSAEAPQPAKKIKRAVAPRPTTDVHYDNIDHWPIHADKGRCRLCPKEWSRMKCSKCQVVLCWTKE
;
A
#
# COMPACT_ATOMS: atom_id res chain seq x y z
N MET A 1 -5.04 -21.26 24.09
CA MET A 1 -5.13 -20.31 25.20
C MET A 1 -3.83 -19.56 25.33
N TYR A 2 -3.89 -18.23 25.31
CA TYR A 2 -2.72 -17.38 25.43
C TYR A 2 -2.34 -17.17 26.91
N ARG A 3 -1.06 -16.87 27.18
CA ARG A 3 -0.49 -16.80 28.54
C ARG A 3 -1.23 -15.84 29.50
N ARG A 4 -1.86 -14.77 29.00
CA ARG A 4 -2.61 -13.80 29.83
C ARG A 4 -3.90 -14.37 30.40
N ASP A 5 -4.57 -15.24 29.64
CA ASP A 5 -5.89 -15.78 29.98
C ASP A 5 -5.77 -17.01 30.90
N LYS A 6 -4.54 -17.47 31.18
CA LYS A 6 -4.25 -18.59 32.07
C LYS A 6 -4.71 -18.33 33.52
N ARG A 7 -4.75 -17.06 33.95
CA ARG A 7 -5.22 -16.71 35.30
C ARG A 7 -6.73 -16.93 35.50
N LEU A 8 -7.50 -17.06 34.41
CA LEU A 8 -8.95 -17.16 34.43
C LEU A 8 -9.46 -18.61 34.35
N LEU A 9 -8.61 -19.56 33.94
CA LEU A 9 -9.00 -20.94 33.67
C LEU A 9 -7.84 -21.88 34.01
N ASP A 10 -8.06 -22.78 34.96
CA ASP A 10 -7.02 -23.66 35.49
C ASP A 10 -6.79 -24.91 34.62
N ASN A 11 -5.54 -25.38 34.66
CA ASN A 11 -5.06 -26.76 34.36
C ASN A 11 -4.51 -27.13 32.95
N GLY A 12 -3.87 -26.21 32.22
CA GLY A 12 -3.12 -26.58 30.99
C GLY A 12 -1.86 -25.75 30.68
N LYS A 13 -0.92 -26.33 29.92
CA LYS A 13 0.23 -25.58 29.34
C LYS A 13 -0.32 -24.51 28.37
N PRO A 14 0.10 -23.23 28.48
CA PRO A 14 -0.38 -22.18 27.60
C PRO A 14 0.10 -22.41 26.16
N LYS A 15 -0.79 -22.22 25.19
CA LYS A 15 -0.44 -22.30 23.77
C LYS A 15 0.39 -21.06 23.37
N PRO A 16 1.33 -21.19 22.42
CA PRO A 16 1.98 -20.05 21.80
C PRO A 16 0.96 -19.08 21.18
N LEU A 17 1.25 -17.78 21.20
CA LEU A 17 0.33 -16.73 20.73
C LEU A 17 -0.13 -16.93 19.29
N TYR A 18 0.78 -17.36 18.41
CA TYR A 18 0.47 -17.61 17.00
C TYR A 18 -0.54 -18.76 16.81
N VAL A 19 -0.39 -19.86 17.55
CA VAL A 19 -1.31 -21.01 17.50
C VAL A 19 -2.70 -20.57 17.95
N PHE A 20 -2.77 -19.81 19.05
CA PHE A 20 -4.03 -19.29 19.56
C PHE A 20 -4.72 -18.34 18.57
N ARG A 21 -3.98 -17.40 17.97
CA ARG A 21 -4.53 -16.49 16.95
C ARG A 21 -5.03 -17.25 15.71
N SER A 22 -4.31 -18.30 15.31
CA SER A 22 -4.72 -19.15 14.18
C SER A 22 -6.02 -19.88 14.49
N GLU A 23 -6.13 -20.51 15.67
CA GLU A 23 -7.36 -21.16 16.13
C GLU A 23 -8.55 -20.20 16.14
N ILE A 24 -8.37 -18.97 16.65
CA ILE A 24 -9.39 -17.93 16.63
C ILE A 24 -9.79 -17.55 15.20
N ALA A 25 -8.82 -17.33 14.32
CA ALA A 25 -9.05 -16.96 12.93
C ALA A 25 -9.83 -18.05 12.17
N PHE A 26 -9.63 -19.33 12.50
CA PHE A 26 -10.38 -20.43 11.89
C PHE A 26 -11.77 -20.64 12.51
N SER A 27 -11.89 -20.51 13.83
CA SER A 27 -13.10 -20.85 14.58
C SER A 27 -14.15 -19.73 14.55
N LEU A 28 -13.77 -18.47 14.74
CA LEU A 28 -14.72 -17.35 14.79
C LEU A 28 -15.55 -17.17 13.52
N PRO A 29 -15.00 -17.31 12.30
CA PRO A 29 -15.81 -17.18 11.10
C PRO A 29 -16.82 -18.33 10.90
N ARG A 30 -16.65 -19.45 11.62
CA ARG A 30 -17.49 -20.66 11.51
C ARG A 30 -18.50 -20.77 12.65
N ALA A 31 -18.20 -20.18 13.82
CA ALA A 31 -19.08 -20.17 14.97
C ALA A 31 -20.37 -19.38 14.66
N GLY A 32 -21.53 -20.01 14.86
CA GLY A 32 -22.84 -19.36 14.71
C GLY A 32 -23.27 -19.03 13.29
N ARG A 33 -22.53 -19.45 12.26
CA ARG A 33 -22.96 -19.27 10.85
C ARG A 33 -23.68 -20.53 10.36
N PRO A 34 -24.85 -20.40 9.69
CA PRO A 34 -25.40 -21.52 8.94
C PRO A 34 -24.36 -21.97 7.88
N ALA A 35 -24.39 -23.25 7.51
CA ALA A 35 -23.56 -23.78 6.42
C ALA A 35 -23.56 -22.78 5.26
N ARG A 36 -22.37 -22.39 4.78
CA ARG A 36 -22.23 -21.39 3.73
C ARG A 36 -23.10 -21.83 2.55
N ARG A 37 -24.27 -21.20 2.38
CA ARG A 37 -24.99 -21.21 1.11
C ARG A 37 -24.10 -20.43 0.15
N GLY A 38 -23.15 -21.15 -0.43
CA GLY A 38 -22.31 -20.66 -1.50
C GLY A 38 -23.15 -20.48 -2.76
N ARG A 39 -22.66 -19.60 -3.63
CA ARG A 39 -23.12 -19.45 -5.01
C ARG A 39 -22.99 -20.81 -5.73
N PRO A 40 -24.01 -21.27 -6.47
CA PRO A 40 -23.93 -22.53 -7.21
C PRO A 40 -22.73 -22.51 -8.17
N SER A 41 -22.01 -23.63 -8.29
CA SER A 41 -20.82 -23.78 -9.15
C SER A 41 -21.07 -23.50 -10.64
N SER A 42 -22.33 -23.36 -11.06
CA SER A 42 -22.74 -23.08 -12.45
C SER A 42 -22.69 -21.59 -12.82
N ALA A 43 -22.40 -20.69 -11.87
CA ALA A 43 -22.41 -19.27 -12.16
C ALA A 43 -21.01 -18.79 -12.60
N GLU A 44 -20.87 -18.48 -13.89
CA GLU A 44 -19.68 -17.89 -14.53
C GLU A 44 -19.01 -16.86 -13.61
N ALA A 45 -17.70 -16.99 -13.39
CA ALA A 45 -16.96 -16.03 -12.59
C ALA A 45 -17.02 -14.65 -13.28
N PRO A 46 -17.33 -13.55 -12.57
CA PRO A 46 -17.19 -12.22 -13.15
C PRO A 46 -15.72 -12.07 -13.55
N GLN A 47 -15.47 -11.74 -14.82
CA GLN A 47 -14.15 -11.37 -15.32
C GLN A 47 -13.52 -10.37 -14.33
N PRO A 48 -12.26 -10.57 -13.89
CA PRO A 48 -11.66 -9.66 -12.92
C PRO A 48 -11.70 -8.25 -13.49
N ALA A 49 -12.42 -7.35 -12.80
CA ALA A 49 -12.54 -5.96 -13.20
C ALA A 49 -11.13 -5.42 -13.48
N LYS A 50 -10.94 -4.79 -14.65
CA LYS A 50 -9.65 -4.23 -15.07
C LYS A 50 -9.11 -3.37 -13.93
N LYS A 51 -8.05 -3.85 -13.25
CA LYS A 51 -7.42 -3.11 -12.16
C LYS A 51 -7.01 -1.75 -12.70
N ILE A 52 -7.51 -0.67 -12.09
CA ILE A 52 -7.08 0.69 -12.40
C ILE A 52 -5.58 0.76 -12.10
N LYS A 53 -4.75 0.73 -13.15
CA LYS A 53 -3.32 0.94 -13.02
C LYS A 53 -3.16 2.44 -12.75
N ARG A 54 -2.51 2.79 -11.63
CA ARG A 54 -2.10 4.18 -11.40
C ARG A 54 -1.25 4.63 -12.57
N ALA A 55 -1.50 5.82 -13.11
CA ALA A 55 -0.62 6.41 -14.11
C ALA A 55 0.77 6.56 -13.50
N VAL A 56 1.71 5.71 -13.92
CA VAL A 56 3.11 5.81 -13.54
C VAL A 56 3.75 6.71 -14.59
N ALA A 57 4.16 7.91 -14.20
CA ALA A 57 4.98 8.74 -15.07
C ALA A 57 6.27 7.97 -15.41
N PRO A 58 6.70 7.95 -16.68
CA PRO A 58 7.93 7.27 -17.07
C PRO A 58 9.11 7.84 -16.27
N ARG A 59 9.99 6.95 -15.78
CA ARG A 59 11.23 7.37 -15.14
C ARG A 59 12.11 8.07 -16.19
N PRO A 60 12.82 9.16 -15.84
CA PRO A 60 13.79 9.75 -16.76
C PRO A 60 14.84 8.72 -17.19
N THR A 61 15.37 8.88 -18.40
CA THR A 61 16.44 8.02 -18.94
C THR A 61 17.70 8.14 -18.08
N THR A 62 18.57 7.12 -18.15
CA THR A 62 19.84 7.10 -17.41
C THR A 62 20.70 8.31 -17.74
N ASP A 63 20.72 8.71 -19.01
CA ASP A 63 21.53 9.84 -19.48
C ASP A 63 21.08 11.14 -18.84
N VAL A 64 19.76 11.36 -18.72
CA VAL A 64 19.18 12.53 -18.05
C VAL A 64 19.33 12.46 -16.53
N HIS A 65 19.36 11.25 -15.96
CA HIS A 65 19.49 11.05 -14.52
C HIS A 65 20.93 11.32 -14.04
N TYR A 66 21.94 11.03 -14.87
CA TYR A 66 23.37 11.14 -14.54
C TYR A 66 24.10 12.26 -15.32
N ASP A 67 23.37 13.16 -15.98
CA ASP A 67 23.92 14.24 -16.81
C ASP A 67 24.82 15.22 -16.01
N ASN A 68 24.74 15.23 -14.67
CA ASN A 68 25.42 16.19 -13.78
C ASN A 68 25.17 17.67 -14.09
N ILE A 69 24.29 17.99 -15.05
CA ILE A 69 23.84 19.34 -15.36
C ILE A 69 22.63 19.66 -14.48
N ASP A 70 22.65 20.84 -13.87
CA ASP A 70 21.56 21.35 -13.05
C ASP A 70 20.18 21.25 -13.70
N HIS A 71 19.15 21.21 -12.85
CA HIS A 71 17.76 21.18 -13.29
C HIS A 71 17.42 22.39 -14.16
N TRP A 72 16.62 22.16 -15.21
CA TRP A 72 16.18 23.24 -16.11
C TRP A 72 14.72 23.60 -15.81
N PRO A 73 14.46 24.64 -15.02
CA PRO A 73 13.13 24.96 -14.53
C PRO A 73 12.24 25.53 -15.64
N ILE A 74 11.06 24.94 -15.83
CA ILE A 74 10.00 25.43 -16.71
C ILE A 74 8.68 25.53 -15.93
N HIS A 75 7.82 26.45 -16.35
CA HIS A 75 6.50 26.62 -15.74
C HIS A 75 5.60 25.42 -16.04
N ALA A 76 4.83 24.98 -15.05
CA ALA A 76 3.92 23.86 -15.15
C ALA A 76 2.74 23.97 -14.18
N ASP A 77 1.84 23.01 -14.29
CA ASP A 77 0.73 22.85 -13.37
C ASP A 77 1.21 22.71 -11.92
N LYS A 78 0.35 23.14 -11.01
CA LYS A 78 0.64 23.14 -9.58
C LYS A 78 0.83 21.69 -9.09
N GLY A 79 2.02 21.38 -8.59
CA GLY A 79 2.38 20.06 -8.07
C GLY A 79 3.12 20.13 -6.74
N ARG A 80 3.33 18.98 -6.10
CA ARG A 80 4.18 18.88 -4.91
C ARG A 80 5.64 18.71 -5.31
N CYS A 81 6.53 19.41 -4.62
CA CYS A 81 7.97 19.24 -4.82
C CYS A 81 8.40 17.80 -4.48
N ARG A 82 9.28 17.22 -5.30
CA ARG A 82 9.84 15.88 -5.07
C ARG A 82 10.78 15.82 -3.86
N LEU A 83 11.48 16.92 -3.58
CA LEU A 83 12.46 17.03 -2.49
C LEU A 83 11.81 17.51 -1.18
N CYS A 84 10.81 18.39 -1.29
CA CYS A 84 10.15 19.01 -0.14
C CYS A 84 8.66 18.63 -0.10
N PRO A 85 8.23 17.71 0.77
CA PRO A 85 6.83 17.27 0.81
C PRO A 85 5.82 18.34 1.30
N LYS A 86 6.31 19.45 1.87
CA LYS A 86 5.48 20.52 2.45
C LYS A 86 5.02 21.57 1.44
N GLU A 87 5.85 21.86 0.43
CA GLU A 87 5.62 23.00 -0.46
C GLU A 87 5.02 22.59 -1.81
N TRP A 88 4.11 23.45 -2.30
CA TRP A 88 3.58 23.36 -3.65
C TRP A 88 4.40 24.24 -4.58
N SER A 89 4.71 23.73 -5.76
CA SER A 89 5.46 24.46 -6.78
C SER A 89 4.73 24.43 -8.13
N ARG A 90 4.96 25.46 -8.93
CA ARG A 90 4.56 25.53 -10.36
C ARG A 90 5.76 25.40 -11.29
N MET A 91 6.87 24.87 -10.78
CA MET A 91 8.09 24.68 -11.53
C MET A 91 8.37 23.19 -11.67
N LYS A 92 8.64 22.75 -12.89
CA LYS A 92 9.13 21.40 -13.18
C LYS A 92 10.44 21.48 -13.94
N CYS A 93 11.28 20.46 -13.79
CA CYS A 93 12.47 20.31 -14.63
C CYS A 93 12.04 19.78 -16.02
N SER A 94 12.42 20.45 -17.11
CA SER A 94 12.12 19.99 -18.48
C SER A 94 12.82 18.66 -18.82
N LYS A 95 14.04 18.45 -18.29
CA LYS A 95 14.82 17.23 -18.48
C LYS A 95 14.22 16.05 -17.71
N CYS A 96 14.07 16.21 -16.41
CA CYS A 96 13.72 15.12 -15.49
C CYS A 96 12.20 14.94 -15.28
N GLN A 97 11.37 15.89 -15.74
CA GLN A 97 9.91 15.93 -15.54
C GLN A 97 9.47 15.84 -14.07
N VAL A 98 10.32 16.28 -13.13
CA VAL A 98 10.01 16.35 -11.70
C VAL A 98 9.66 17.78 -11.30
N VAL A 99 8.66 17.92 -10.42
CA VAL A 99 8.27 19.20 -9.82
C VAL A 99 9.23 19.53 -8.69
N LEU A 100 9.78 20.74 -8.70
CA LEU A 100 10.79 21.22 -7.75
C LEU A 100 10.42 22.62 -7.27
N CYS A 101 10.68 22.94 -6.01
CA CYS A 101 10.59 24.29 -5.47
C CYS A 101 11.95 24.99 -5.52
N TRP A 102 11.95 26.31 -5.60
CA TRP A 102 13.16 27.12 -5.37
C TRP A 102 13.45 27.10 -3.87
N THR A 103 14.32 26.21 -3.40
CA THR A 103 14.85 26.31 -2.05
C THR A 103 15.84 27.48 -1.99
N LYS A 104 15.72 28.31 -0.95
CA LYS A 104 16.88 29.09 -0.49
C LYS A 104 17.81 28.10 0.23
N GLU A 105 19.10 28.23 0.00
CA GLU A 105 20.12 27.55 0.80
C GLU A 105 19.92 27.79 2.31
#